data_AF-A0A7J8IR45-F1
#
_entry.id   AF-A0A7J8IR45-F1
#
_cell.length_a   1.000
_cell.length_b   1.000
_cell.length_c   1.000
_cell.angle_alpha   90.00
_cell.angle_beta   90.00
_cell.angle_gamma   90.00
#
_symmetry.space_group_name_H-M   'P 1'
#
loop_
_entity.id
_entity.type
_entity.pdbx_description
1 polymer ?
#
loop_
_entity_poly.entity_id
_entity_poly.type
_entity_poly.pdbx_seq_one_letter_code
_entity_poly.pdbx_strand_id
1 'polypeptide(L)'
;MTFYQKKHDIKLLRPLILPLTQAPIFISFFISLREMANLPVPSLQTGGLWWFQDLTVSDPTYVLPLVVTATMWGVLELGAETGVQSSDLRWMRNVMRLMPLAVLPITVHFPTAVFMYWLSSNVFSLVQVGCLRIPAARTVLKIPQRVVHDPSKLPPQEGFLKSFKKGWKNAEITHQLQQRESRMQNHLELAARGPLRQTFTHNPLLQHGRNPPPSTPNSSNKKSNSKQPWRDTLG
;
A
#
# COMPACT_ATOMS: atom_id res chain seq x y z
N MET A 1 12.13 -2.98 -4.46
CA MET A 1 11.64 -1.63 -4.07
C MET A 1 12.49 -0.96 -2.99
N THR A 2 12.89 -1.68 -1.94
CA THR A 2 13.61 -1.12 -0.77
C THR A 2 15.01 -0.58 -1.08
N PHE A 3 15.73 -1.17 -2.04
CA PHE A 3 17.08 -0.70 -2.40
C PHE A 3 17.07 0.74 -2.97
N TYR A 4 16.13 1.05 -3.87
CA TYR A 4 15.99 2.41 -4.43
C TYR A 4 15.58 3.43 -3.36
N GLN A 5 14.62 3.08 -2.50
CA GLN A 5 14.19 3.94 -1.40
C GLN A 5 15.31 4.23 -0.39
N LYS A 6 16.12 3.20 -0.05
CA LYS A 6 17.30 3.36 0.81
C LYS A 6 18.39 4.19 0.14
N LYS A 7 18.62 4.00 -1.17
CA LYS A 7 19.63 4.76 -1.94
C LYS A 7 19.29 6.25 -2.05
N HIS A 8 18.01 6.60 -2.07
CA HIS A 8 17.54 7.97 -2.24
C HIS A 8 16.91 8.59 -0.96
N ASP A 9 17.11 7.97 0.22
CA ASP A 9 16.50 8.36 1.52
C ASP A 9 14.99 8.68 1.43
N ILE A 10 14.26 7.92 0.61
CA ILE A 10 12.81 8.09 0.45
C ILE A 10 12.13 7.31 1.57
N LYS A 11 11.84 7.99 2.68
CA LYS A 11 11.08 7.42 3.79
C LYS A 11 9.60 7.34 3.42
N LEU A 12 9.07 6.12 3.36
CA LEU A 12 7.67 5.85 3.01
C LEU A 12 6.67 6.59 3.91
N LEU A 13 7.04 6.84 5.17
CA LEU A 13 6.19 7.48 6.17
C LEU A 13 6.24 9.02 6.13
N ARG A 14 7.27 9.64 5.52
CA ARG A 14 7.40 11.12 5.48
C ARG A 14 6.16 11.81 4.89
N PRO A 15 5.56 11.33 3.78
CA PRO A 15 4.33 11.92 3.26
C PRO A 15 3.12 11.79 4.18
N LEU A 16 3.12 10.81 5.10
CA LEU A 16 2.00 10.54 6.02
C LEU A 16 2.03 11.46 7.25
N ILE A 17 3.17 12.13 7.50
CA ILE A 17 3.32 13.08 8.61
C ILE A 17 2.35 14.26 8.47
N LEU A 18 2.19 14.82 7.26
CA LEU A 18 1.32 15.98 7.04
C LEU A 18 -0.14 15.67 7.43
N PRO A 19 -0.78 14.61 6.89
CA PRO A 19 -2.13 14.23 7.30
C PRO A 19 -2.24 13.90 8.79
N LEU A 20 -1.24 13.21 9.37
CA LEU A 20 -1.21 12.88 10.80
C LEU A 20 -1.17 14.12 11.70
N THR A 21 -0.42 15.15 11.31
CA THR A 21 -0.36 16.41 12.06
C THR A 21 -1.61 17.27 11.84
N GLN A 22 -2.21 17.20 10.66
CA GLN A 22 -3.41 17.96 10.33
C GLN A 22 -4.66 17.44 11.05
N ALA A 23 -4.79 16.11 11.23
CA ALA A 23 -5.98 15.50 11.82
C ALA A 23 -6.31 16.01 13.24
N PRO A 24 -5.36 16.08 14.21
CA PRO A 24 -5.64 16.65 15.53
C PRO A 24 -6.11 18.10 15.48
N ILE A 25 -5.47 18.94 14.65
CA ILE A 25 -5.84 20.34 14.48
C ILE A 25 -7.29 20.43 13.98
N PHE A 26 -7.62 19.67 12.94
CA PHE A 26 -8.97 19.62 12.40
C PHE A 26 -10.01 19.20 13.45
N ILE A 27 -9.75 18.11 14.18
CA ILE A 27 -10.65 17.59 15.22
C ILE A 27 -10.86 18.64 16.32
N SER A 28 -9.80 19.29 16.79
CA SER A 28 -9.88 20.33 17.81
C SER A 28 -10.77 21.49 17.35
N PHE A 29 -10.51 22.06 16.17
CA PHE A 29 -11.32 23.17 15.66
C PHE A 29 -12.77 22.77 15.39
N PHE A 30 -13.01 21.56 14.87
CA PHE A 30 -14.36 21.05 14.64
C PHE A 30 -15.15 20.96 15.94
N ILE A 31 -14.59 20.32 16.98
CA ILE A 31 -15.25 20.17 18.28
C ILE A 31 -15.47 21.56 18.90
N SER A 32 -14.45 22.42 18.93
CA SER A 32 -14.57 23.76 19.50
C SER A 32 -15.66 24.60 18.83
N LEU A 33 -15.68 24.66 17.49
CA LEU A 33 -16.69 25.45 16.77
C LEU A 33 -18.10 24.86 16.96
N ARG A 34 -18.22 23.54 17.02
CA ARG A 34 -19.50 22.88 17.25
C ARG A 34 -20.03 23.14 18.66
N GLU A 35 -19.17 23.04 19.67
CA GLU A 35 -19.56 23.34 21.05
C GLU A 35 -19.88 24.82 21.26
N MET A 36 -19.14 25.74 20.60
CA MET A 36 -19.45 27.17 20.62
C MET A 36 -20.78 27.52 19.92
N ALA A 37 -21.17 26.73 18.91
CA ALA A 37 -22.47 26.85 18.29
C ALA A 37 -23.59 26.27 19.18
N ASN A 38 -23.33 25.15 19.86
CA ASN A 38 -24.27 24.51 20.78
C ASN A 38 -24.51 25.33 22.06
N LEU A 39 -23.48 26.00 22.57
CA LEU A 39 -23.54 26.97 23.67
C LEU A 39 -23.46 28.36 23.05
N PRO A 40 -24.52 28.82 22.39
CA PRO A 40 -24.47 29.85 21.36
C PRO A 40 -23.76 31.10 21.87
N VAL A 41 -22.48 31.21 21.49
CA VAL A 41 -21.63 32.30 21.94
C VAL A 41 -22.19 33.59 21.32
N PRO A 42 -22.41 34.67 22.10
CA PRO A 42 -23.06 35.88 21.59
C PRO A 42 -22.39 36.49 20.35
N SER A 43 -21.06 36.38 20.25
CA SER A 43 -20.30 36.85 19.09
C SER A 43 -20.54 36.04 17.82
N LEU A 44 -20.91 34.76 17.92
CA LEU A 44 -21.26 33.92 16.77
C LEU A 44 -22.68 34.21 16.27
N GLN A 45 -23.58 34.66 17.13
CA GLN A 45 -24.95 34.97 16.74
C GLN A 45 -25.07 36.22 15.85
N THR A 46 -24.09 37.12 15.94
CA THR A 46 -24.08 38.41 15.22
C THR A 46 -22.89 38.55 14.26
N GLY A 47 -21.98 37.59 14.24
CA GLY A 47 -20.72 37.65 13.49
C GLY A 47 -20.82 37.22 12.02
N GLY A 48 -22.01 36.88 11.54
CA GLY A 48 -22.22 36.42 10.17
C GLY A 48 -22.19 37.53 9.10
N LEU A 49 -22.32 37.14 7.83
CA LEU A 49 -22.24 38.02 6.67
C LEU A 49 -23.54 37.95 5.84
N TRP A 50 -24.12 39.12 5.57
CA TRP A 50 -25.20 39.37 4.61
C TRP A 50 -26.42 38.41 4.73
N TRP A 51 -26.35 37.22 4.14
CA TRP A 51 -27.44 36.23 4.09
C TRP A 51 -27.43 35.20 5.23
N PHE A 52 -26.37 35.15 6.04
CA PHE A 52 -26.31 34.37 7.28
C PHE A 52 -25.77 35.29 8.39
N GLN A 53 -26.61 35.74 9.32
CA GLN A 53 -26.14 36.57 10.44
C GLN A 53 -25.70 35.74 11.65
N ASP A 54 -26.43 34.65 11.89
CA ASP A 54 -26.16 33.73 12.98
C ASP A 54 -25.32 32.55 12.49
N LEU A 55 -24.11 32.42 13.03
CA LEU A 55 -23.17 31.34 12.71
C LEU A 55 -23.48 30.05 13.48
N THR A 56 -24.33 30.10 14.50
CA THR A 56 -24.64 28.97 15.39
C THR A 56 -25.70 28.03 14.80
N VAL A 57 -26.55 28.56 13.91
CA VAL A 57 -27.56 27.79 13.20
C VAL A 57 -27.03 27.27 11.87
N SER A 58 -27.73 26.30 11.27
CA SER A 58 -27.47 25.85 9.90
C SER A 58 -27.90 26.90 8.89
N ASP A 59 -27.19 27.01 7.76
CA ASP A 59 -27.51 27.96 6.70
C ASP A 59 -28.90 27.69 6.09
N PRO A 60 -29.87 28.62 6.22
CA PRO A 60 -31.22 28.44 5.70
C PRO A 60 -31.29 28.48 4.16
N THR A 61 -30.27 29.04 3.50
CA THR A 61 -30.22 29.21 2.04
C THR A 61 -29.45 28.09 1.34
N TYR A 62 -28.74 27.23 2.09
CA TYR A 62 -27.86 26.18 1.58
C TYR A 62 -26.75 26.66 0.62
N VAL A 63 -26.54 27.97 0.50
CA VAL A 63 -25.51 28.56 -0.36
C VAL A 63 -24.13 28.21 0.19
N LEU A 64 -23.94 28.29 1.51
CA LEU A 64 -22.64 28.10 2.12
C LEU A 64 -22.15 26.65 2.05
N PRO A 65 -22.97 25.62 2.36
CA PRO A 65 -22.61 24.23 2.12
C PRO A 65 -22.20 23.97 0.67
N LEU A 66 -22.93 24.51 -0.31
CA LEU A 66 -22.60 24.34 -1.74
C LEU A 66 -21.26 24.97 -2.12
N VAL A 67 -21.00 26.20 -1.66
CA VAL A 67 -19.73 26.89 -1.91
C VAL A 67 -18.56 26.15 -1.25
N VAL A 68 -18.73 25.67 -0.02
CA VAL A 68 -17.70 24.89 0.66
C VAL A 68 -17.44 23.56 -0.07
N THR A 69 -18.47 22.86 -0.50
CA THR A 69 -18.32 21.63 -1.29
C THR A 69 -17.61 21.90 -2.62
N ALA A 70 -17.94 22.98 -3.32
CA ALA A 70 -17.27 23.36 -4.56
C ALA A 70 -15.78 23.71 -4.35
N THR A 71 -15.47 24.47 -3.30
CA THR A 71 -14.07 24.80 -2.96
C THR A 71 -13.28 23.57 -2.51
N MET A 72 -13.89 22.68 -1.72
CA MET A 72 -13.29 21.41 -1.30
C MET A 72 -13.01 20.50 -2.50
N TRP A 73 -13.94 20.44 -3.46
CA TRP A 73 -13.73 19.76 -4.73
C TRP A 73 -12.51 20.34 -5.46
N GLY A 74 -12.39 21.66 -5.54
CA GLY A 74 -11.24 22.33 -6.15
C GLY A 74 -9.91 21.97 -5.48
N VAL A 75 -9.87 21.98 -4.14
CA VAL A 75 -8.67 21.58 -3.37
C VAL A 75 -8.28 20.13 -3.68
N LEU A 76 -9.25 19.21 -3.69
CA LEU A 76 -9.01 17.80 -3.98
C LEU A 76 -8.57 17.58 -5.42
N GLU A 77 -9.15 18.29 -6.39
CA GLU A 77 -8.76 18.17 -7.79
C GLU A 77 -7.31 18.63 -8.00
N LEU A 78 -6.96 19.81 -7.46
CA LEU A 78 -5.61 20.36 -7.57
C LEU A 78 -4.58 19.56 -6.75
N GLY A 79 -4.98 18.94 -5.64
CA GLY A 79 -4.14 18.05 -4.83
C GLY A 79 -3.97 16.65 -5.42
N ALA A 80 -5.02 16.08 -6.02
CA ALA A 80 -4.93 14.78 -6.70
C ALA A 80 -4.00 14.85 -7.91
N GLU A 81 -4.00 15.97 -8.64
CA GLU A 81 -3.07 16.21 -9.73
C GLU A 81 -1.60 16.16 -9.29
N THR A 82 -1.28 16.62 -8.08
CA THR A 82 0.11 16.65 -7.58
C THR A 82 0.54 15.32 -6.97
N GLY A 83 -0.36 14.57 -6.32
CA GLY A 83 -0.02 13.33 -5.59
C GLY A 83 -0.34 12.01 -6.28
N VAL A 84 -1.34 11.94 -7.17
CA VAL A 84 -1.96 10.68 -7.61
C VAL A 84 -1.98 10.60 -9.13
N GLN A 85 -0.86 10.20 -9.73
CA GLN A 85 -0.75 10.03 -11.19
C GLN A 85 -0.57 8.58 -11.67
N SER A 86 -0.51 7.59 -10.78
CA SER A 86 -0.54 6.20 -11.23
C SER A 86 -1.91 5.85 -11.80
N SER A 87 -1.93 5.21 -12.96
CA SER A 87 -3.16 4.77 -13.65
C SER A 87 -4.03 3.84 -12.79
N ASP A 88 -3.42 3.09 -11.86
CA ASP A 88 -4.11 2.24 -10.88
C ASP A 88 -5.02 3.01 -9.91
N LEU A 89 -4.79 4.31 -9.77
CA LEU A 89 -5.53 5.17 -8.84
C LEU A 89 -6.59 6.02 -9.54
N ARG A 90 -6.92 5.73 -10.82
CA ARG A 90 -8.05 6.37 -11.52
C ARG A 90 -9.37 6.18 -10.78
N TRP A 91 -9.61 4.97 -10.26
CA TRP A 91 -10.79 4.69 -9.43
C TRP A 91 -10.79 5.57 -8.17
N MET A 92 -9.63 5.68 -7.52
CA MET A 92 -9.45 6.46 -6.29
C MET A 92 -9.64 7.96 -6.54
N ARG A 93 -9.19 8.47 -7.70
CA ARG A 93 -9.45 9.86 -8.14
C ARG A 93 -10.95 10.11 -8.31
N ASN A 94 -11.68 9.17 -8.92
CA ASN A 94 -13.13 9.31 -9.06
C ASN A 94 -13.85 9.28 -7.71
N VAL A 95 -13.42 8.43 -6.77
CA VAL A 95 -13.96 8.43 -5.40
C VAL A 95 -13.64 9.72 -4.68
N MET A 96 -12.42 10.23 -4.77
CA MET A 96 -12.03 11.51 -4.16
C MET A 96 -12.86 12.68 -4.71
N ARG A 97 -13.22 12.66 -6.01
CA ARG A 97 -14.14 13.65 -6.60
C ARG A 97 -15.56 13.53 -6.07
N LEU A 98 -16.05 12.31 -5.86
CA LEU A 98 -17.41 12.10 -5.37
C LEU A 98 -17.55 12.36 -3.86
N MET A 99 -16.46 12.27 -3.10
CA MET A 99 -16.46 12.39 -1.64
C MET A 99 -17.10 13.69 -1.12
N PRO A 100 -16.75 14.90 -1.62
CA PRO A 100 -17.40 16.14 -1.16
C PRO A 100 -18.92 16.16 -1.38
N LEU A 101 -19.41 15.56 -2.46
CA LEU A 101 -20.85 15.46 -2.72
C LEU A 101 -21.54 14.44 -1.82
N ALA A 102 -20.88 13.32 -1.54
CA ALA A 102 -21.42 12.29 -0.67
C ALA A 102 -21.53 12.76 0.80
N VAL A 103 -20.63 13.64 1.23
CA VAL A 103 -20.60 14.18 2.60
C VAL A 103 -21.58 15.36 2.78
N LEU A 104 -21.92 16.08 1.71
CA LEU A 104 -22.83 17.23 1.72
C LEU A 104 -24.14 16.99 2.52
N PRO A 105 -24.95 15.95 2.27
CA PRO A 105 -26.24 15.75 2.98
C PRO A 105 -26.05 15.52 4.48
N ILE A 106 -24.91 14.99 4.91
CA ILE A 106 -24.60 14.79 6.32
C ILE A 106 -24.21 16.13 6.96
N THR A 107 -23.40 16.91 6.26
CA THR A 107 -22.86 18.17 6.79
C THR A 107 -23.84 19.33 6.73
N VAL A 108 -24.89 19.25 5.91
CA VAL A 108 -25.83 20.38 5.70
C VAL A 108 -26.52 20.83 6.99
N HIS A 109 -26.65 19.93 7.97
CA HIS A 109 -27.24 20.22 9.28
C HIS A 109 -26.25 20.82 10.28
N PHE A 110 -24.98 21.02 9.89
CA PHE A 110 -23.98 21.57 10.80
C PHE A 110 -24.10 23.10 10.92
N PRO A 111 -23.64 23.67 12.05
CA PRO A 111 -23.57 25.11 12.22
C PRO A 111 -22.77 25.80 11.13
N THR A 112 -23.23 26.97 10.71
CA THR A 112 -22.60 27.80 9.67
C THR A 112 -21.15 28.18 10.05
N ALA A 113 -20.83 28.24 11.34
CA ALA A 113 -19.47 28.43 11.86
C ALA A 113 -18.46 27.39 11.34
N VAL A 114 -18.86 26.12 11.25
CA VAL A 114 -18.00 25.03 10.75
C VAL A 114 -17.71 25.22 9.26
N PHE A 115 -18.71 25.65 8.49
CA PHE A 115 -18.56 25.94 7.08
C PHE A 115 -17.66 27.17 6.81
N MET A 116 -17.69 28.20 7.66
CA MET A 116 -16.74 29.32 7.58
C MET A 116 -15.28 28.87 7.79
N TYR A 117 -15.06 27.97 8.74
CA TYR A 117 -13.75 27.37 8.95
C TYR A 117 -13.29 26.57 7.72
N TRP A 118 -14.15 25.71 7.16
CA TRP A 118 -13.81 24.96 5.95
C TRP A 118 -13.61 25.86 4.74
N LEU A 119 -14.44 26.88 4.55
CA LEU A 119 -14.30 27.82 3.45
C LEU A 119 -12.95 28.54 3.48
N SER A 120 -12.60 29.11 4.65
CA SER A 120 -11.33 29.83 4.81
C SER A 120 -10.13 28.90 4.62
N SER A 121 -10.18 27.67 5.16
CA SER A 121 -9.14 26.66 4.95
C SER A 121 -9.00 26.25 3.48
N ASN A 122 -10.11 26.04 2.76
CA ASN A 122 -10.11 25.69 1.36
C ASN A 122 -9.56 26.84 0.51
N VAL A 123 -10.01 28.08 0.74
CA VAL A 123 -9.52 29.27 0.02
C VAL A 123 -8.02 29.44 0.24
N PHE A 124 -7.54 29.32 1.48
CA PHE A 124 -6.11 29.38 1.76
C PHE A 124 -5.34 28.28 1.02
N SER A 125 -5.86 27.05 1.01
CA SER A 125 -5.25 25.93 0.29
C SER A 125 -5.19 26.16 -1.22
N LEU A 126 -6.27 26.69 -1.81
CA LEU A 126 -6.34 27.04 -3.23
C LEU A 126 -5.35 28.15 -3.58
N VAL A 127 -5.26 29.20 -2.76
CA VAL A 127 -4.30 30.29 -2.94
C VAL A 127 -2.88 29.77 -2.81
N GLN A 128 -2.57 28.96 -1.78
CA GLN A 128 -1.26 28.36 -1.58
C GLN A 128 -0.85 27.52 -2.80
N VAL A 129 -1.72 26.62 -3.26
CA VAL A 129 -1.45 25.78 -4.43
C VAL A 129 -1.31 26.62 -5.69
N GLY A 130 -2.17 27.63 -5.88
CA GLY A 130 -2.10 28.57 -7.00
C GLY A 130 -0.75 29.29 -7.04
N CYS A 131 -0.33 29.87 -5.92
CA CYS A 131 0.98 30.52 -5.78
C CYS A 131 2.14 29.56 -6.09
N LEU A 132 2.09 28.32 -5.60
CA LEU A 132 3.13 27.32 -5.83
C LEU A 132 3.16 26.76 -7.26
N ARG A 133 2.09 26.94 -8.05
CA ARG A 133 2.08 26.58 -9.47
C ARG A 133 2.72 27.65 -10.36
N ILE A 134 2.86 28.88 -9.89
CA ILE A 134 3.50 29.97 -10.65
C ILE A 134 4.97 29.61 -10.93
N PRO A 135 5.44 29.62 -12.19
CA PRO A 135 6.80 29.20 -12.55
C PRO A 135 7.88 30.08 -11.90
N ALA A 136 7.60 31.37 -11.71
CA ALA A 136 8.48 32.28 -10.97
C ALA A 136 8.67 31.83 -9.51
N ALA A 137 7.59 31.52 -8.80
CA ALA A 137 7.66 31.03 -7.42
C ALA A 137 8.42 29.69 -7.32
N ARG A 138 8.21 28.78 -8.28
CA ARG A 138 8.94 27.49 -8.34
C ARG A 138 10.44 27.68 -8.58
N THR A 139 10.82 28.67 -9.38
CA THR A 139 12.23 28.98 -9.66
C THR A 139 12.92 29.54 -8.43
N VAL A 140 12.28 30.47 -7.73
CA VAL A 140 12.78 31.04 -6.46
C VAL A 140 12.92 29.95 -5.38
N LEU A 141 11.90 29.08 -5.27
CA LEU A 141 11.90 27.98 -4.29
C LEU A 141 12.72 26.75 -4.73
N LYS A 142 13.40 26.81 -5.89
CA LYS A 142 14.20 25.71 -6.47
C LYS A 142 13.43 24.38 -6.56
N ILE A 143 12.12 24.45 -6.83
CA ILE A 143 11.26 23.27 -6.93
C ILE A 143 11.50 22.65 -8.31
N PRO A 144 12.00 21.40 -8.41
CA PRO A 144 12.25 20.76 -9.69
C PRO A 144 10.97 20.65 -10.53
N GLN A 145 11.13 20.77 -11.84
CA GLN A 145 10.07 20.51 -12.81
C GLN A 145 9.62 19.05 -12.68
N ARG A 146 8.30 18.84 -12.81
CA ARG A 146 7.74 17.48 -12.70
C ARG A 146 8.03 16.73 -14.00
N VAL A 147 8.72 15.59 -13.91
CA VAL A 147 8.96 14.71 -15.06
C VAL A 147 7.68 13.90 -15.35
N VAL A 148 7.04 14.21 -16.48
CA VAL A 148 5.91 13.42 -17.00
C VAL A 148 6.48 12.19 -17.70
N HIS A 149 6.13 11.00 -17.22
CA HIS A 149 6.57 9.74 -17.83
C HIS A 149 5.55 9.30 -18.87
N ASP A 150 6.04 8.85 -20.03
CA ASP A 150 5.19 8.35 -21.11
C ASP A 150 4.47 7.06 -20.67
N PRO A 151 3.12 7.01 -20.68
CA PRO A 151 2.36 5.88 -20.16
C PRO A 151 2.59 4.58 -20.95
N SER A 152 3.10 4.66 -22.17
CA SER A 152 3.44 3.53 -23.05
C SER A 152 4.68 2.74 -22.59
N LYS A 153 5.55 3.35 -21.75
CA LYS A 153 6.79 2.73 -21.26
C LYS A 153 6.66 2.13 -19.86
N LEU A 154 5.49 2.25 -19.25
CA LEU A 154 5.23 1.73 -17.90
C LEU A 154 4.67 0.30 -18.00
N PRO A 155 5.03 -0.61 -17.07
CA PRO A 155 4.44 -1.94 -17.05
C PRO A 155 2.91 -1.83 -16.92
N PRO A 156 2.14 -2.68 -17.63
CA PRO A 156 0.69 -2.64 -17.60
C PRO A 156 0.21 -2.78 -16.16
N GLN A 157 -0.47 -1.75 -15.67
CA GLN A 157 -0.95 -1.71 -14.29
C GLN A 157 -2.21 -2.58 -14.16
N GLU A 158 -2.16 -3.54 -13.24
CA GLU A 158 -3.28 -4.42 -12.93
C GLU A 158 -4.21 -3.73 -11.94
N GLY A 159 -5.53 -3.76 -12.17
CA GLY A 159 -6.49 -3.04 -11.33
C GLY A 159 -6.30 -3.24 -9.82
N PHE A 160 -6.61 -2.20 -9.03
CA PHE A 160 -6.33 -2.06 -7.60
C PHE A 160 -6.48 -3.34 -6.75
N LEU A 161 -7.58 -4.09 -6.93
CA LEU A 161 -7.83 -5.36 -6.22
C LEU A 161 -6.78 -6.44 -6.50
N LYS A 162 -6.34 -6.59 -7.76
CA LYS A 162 -5.29 -7.54 -8.15
C LYS A 162 -3.95 -7.10 -7.58
N SER A 163 -3.63 -5.81 -7.66
CA SER A 163 -2.43 -5.23 -7.06
C SER A 163 -2.38 -5.41 -5.54
N PHE A 164 -3.52 -5.26 -4.84
CA PHE A 164 -3.62 -5.54 -3.41
C PHE A 164 -3.42 -7.03 -3.10
N LYS A 165 -4.12 -7.94 -3.80
CA LYS A 165 -3.97 -9.39 -3.63
C LYS A 165 -2.54 -9.86 -3.90
N LYS A 166 -1.91 -9.32 -4.95
CA LYS A 166 -0.51 -9.60 -5.32
C LYS A 166 0.45 -9.08 -4.26
N GLY A 167 0.21 -7.87 -3.73
CA GLY A 167 0.97 -7.31 -2.62
C GLY A 167 0.94 -8.18 -1.38
N TRP A 168 -0.24 -8.69 -1.01
CA TRP A 168 -0.40 -9.55 0.15
C TRP A 168 0.29 -10.91 -0.04
N LYS A 169 0.11 -11.53 -1.21
CA LYS A 169 0.77 -12.79 -1.57
C LYS A 169 2.30 -12.65 -1.62
N ASN A 170 2.81 -11.53 -2.13
CA ASN A 170 4.24 -11.25 -2.17
C ASN A 170 4.82 -11.02 -0.77
N ALA A 171 4.07 -10.34 0.12
CA ALA A 171 4.47 -10.15 1.51
C ALA A 171 4.54 -11.50 2.25
N GLU A 172 3.56 -12.38 2.02
CA GLU A 172 3.56 -13.74 2.58
C GLU A 172 4.73 -14.57 2.07
N ILE A 173 5.00 -14.56 0.76
CA ILE A 173 6.17 -15.25 0.18
C ILE A 173 7.48 -14.70 0.77
N THR A 174 7.60 -13.37 0.89
CA THR A 174 8.80 -12.74 1.46
C THR A 174 9.00 -13.15 2.92
N HIS A 175 7.93 -13.20 3.71
CA HIS A 175 7.97 -13.65 5.09
C HIS A 175 8.36 -15.13 5.18
N GLN A 176 7.80 -15.99 4.32
CA GLN A 176 8.19 -17.40 4.23
C GLN A 176 9.67 -17.57 3.85
N LEU A 177 10.18 -16.77 2.92
CA LEU A 177 11.60 -16.77 2.54
C LEU A 177 12.49 -16.35 3.71
N GLN A 178 12.15 -15.27 4.41
CA GLN A 178 12.89 -14.83 5.60
C GLN A 178 12.91 -15.89 6.70
N GLN A 179 11.78 -16.56 6.94
CA GLN A 179 11.73 -17.69 7.88
C GLN A 179 12.63 -18.85 7.43
N ARG A 180 12.66 -19.17 6.13
CA ARG A 180 13.54 -20.22 5.59
C ARG A 180 15.01 -19.86 5.75
N GLU A 181 15.39 -18.63 5.41
CA GLU A 181 16.76 -18.12 5.58
C GLU A 181 17.21 -18.21 7.04
N SER A 182 16.37 -17.78 7.98
CA SER A 182 16.67 -17.87 9.42
C SER A 182 16.84 -19.31 9.90
N ARG A 183 16.01 -20.25 9.43
CA ARG A 183 16.17 -21.69 9.75
C ARG A 183 17.44 -22.28 9.14
N MET A 184 17.82 -21.87 7.93
CA MET A 184 19.05 -22.33 7.29
C MET A 184 20.29 -21.82 8.04
N GLN A 185 20.29 -20.55 8.47
CA GLN A 185 21.37 -19.98 9.29
C GLN A 185 21.51 -20.71 10.63
N ASN A 186 20.40 -21.00 11.29
CA ASN A 186 20.39 -21.70 12.59
C ASN A 186 20.37 -23.23 12.47
N HIS A 187 20.55 -23.80 11.27
CA HIS A 187 20.37 -25.23 11.03
C HIS A 187 21.30 -26.10 11.89
N LEU A 188 22.55 -25.65 12.10
CA LEU A 188 23.54 -26.37 12.89
C LEU A 188 23.13 -26.44 14.37
N GLU A 189 22.62 -25.34 14.92
CA GLU A 189 22.10 -25.28 16.29
C GLU A 189 20.85 -26.16 16.45
N LEU A 190 19.94 -26.13 15.46
CA LEU A 190 18.77 -27.01 15.41
C LEU A 190 19.16 -28.49 15.36
N ALA A 191 20.19 -28.85 14.60
CA ALA A 191 20.71 -30.23 14.53
C ALA A 191 21.34 -30.68 15.87
N ALA A 192 22.04 -29.78 16.55
CA ALA A 192 22.66 -30.06 17.85
C ALA A 192 21.65 -30.19 19.01
N ARG A 193 20.52 -29.45 18.95
CA ARG A 193 19.43 -29.55 19.93
C ARG A 193 18.50 -30.75 19.71
N GLY A 194 18.56 -31.37 18.53
CA GLY A 194 17.76 -32.55 18.22
C GLY A 194 18.19 -33.77 19.06
N PRO A 195 17.26 -34.70 19.36
CA PRO A 195 17.63 -35.95 20.00
C PRO A 195 18.59 -36.76 19.11
N LEU A 196 19.60 -37.38 19.72
CA LEU A 196 20.54 -38.25 19.02
C LEU A 196 19.79 -39.37 18.28
N ARG A 197 19.95 -39.45 16.97
CA ARG A 197 19.40 -40.54 16.16
C ARG A 197 20.48 -41.59 15.92
N GLN A 198 20.15 -42.87 16.11
CA GLN A 198 21.03 -43.96 15.78
C GLN A 198 21.32 -43.94 14.27
N THR A 199 22.60 -44.00 13.91
CA THR A 199 23.05 -44.11 12.52
C THR A 199 23.79 -45.43 12.36
N PHE A 200 23.66 -46.10 11.21
CA PHE A 200 24.32 -47.38 10.94
C PHE A 200 25.66 -47.13 10.23
N THR A 201 26.70 -47.89 10.58
CA THR A 201 28.04 -47.78 9.99
C THR A 201 28.06 -48.06 8.49
N HIS A 202 27.15 -48.91 8.02
CA HIS A 202 26.98 -49.23 6.60
C HIS A 202 25.53 -48.98 6.22
N ASN A 203 25.28 -48.64 4.96
CA ASN A 203 23.93 -48.44 4.45
C ASN A 203 23.10 -49.73 4.63
N PRO A 204 22.12 -49.77 5.55
CA PRO A 204 21.40 -50.99 5.88
C PRO A 204 20.53 -51.48 4.72
N LEU A 205 20.17 -50.59 3.80
CA LEU A 205 19.39 -50.92 2.60
C LEU A 205 20.21 -51.67 1.54
N LEU A 206 21.55 -51.65 1.62
CA LEU A 206 22.43 -52.31 0.63
C LEU A 206 22.88 -53.71 1.05
N GLN A 207 22.82 -54.09 2.34
CA GLN A 207 23.31 -55.39 2.81
C GLN A 207 22.43 -56.57 2.40
N HIS A 208 21.12 -56.38 2.23
CA HIS A 208 20.22 -57.45 1.79
C HIS A 208 20.31 -57.79 0.28
N GLY A 209 21.10 -57.07 -0.50
CA GLY A 209 21.21 -57.26 -1.94
C GLY A 209 22.40 -58.10 -2.44
N ARG A 210 23.33 -58.55 -1.58
CA ARG A 210 24.64 -59.06 -2.05
C ARG A 210 25.12 -60.42 -1.52
N ASN A 211 24.33 -61.17 -0.77
CA ASN A 211 24.71 -62.52 -0.32
C ASN A 211 23.94 -63.58 -1.13
N PRO A 212 24.59 -64.41 -1.98
CA PRO A 212 23.99 -65.64 -2.47
C PRO A 212 23.84 -66.63 -1.30
N PRO A 213 22.76 -67.43 -1.24
CA PRO A 213 22.61 -68.47 -0.23
C PRO A 213 23.70 -69.56 -0.38
N PRO A 214 24.07 -70.28 0.70
CA PRO A 214 25.08 -71.34 0.64
C PRO A 214 24.58 -72.48 -0.26
N SER A 215 25.47 -72.93 -1.14
CA SER A 215 25.26 -73.92 -2.19
C SER A 215 24.79 -75.28 -1.68
N THR A 216 23.62 -75.73 -2.13
CA THR A 216 23.27 -77.16 -2.25
C THR A 216 23.69 -77.68 -3.63
N PRO A 217 24.30 -78.87 -3.74
CA PRO A 217 24.74 -79.39 -5.04
C PRO A 217 23.55 -80.09 -5.71
N ASN A 218 23.12 -79.61 -6.87
CA ASN A 218 22.46 -80.50 -7.82
C ASN A 218 22.59 -80.06 -9.28
N SER A 219 23.03 -81.04 -10.05
CA SER A 219 23.10 -81.16 -11.50
C SER A 219 22.01 -80.39 -12.28
N SER A 220 22.42 -79.53 -13.22
CA SER A 220 22.09 -79.64 -14.66
C SER A 220 22.35 -78.33 -15.43
N ASN A 221 22.98 -78.48 -16.61
CA ASN A 221 23.12 -77.53 -17.72
C ASN A 221 23.84 -76.17 -17.51
N LYS A 222 25.17 -76.18 -17.72
CA LYS A 222 25.93 -75.00 -18.17
C LYS A 222 25.48 -74.60 -19.59
N LYS A 223 24.76 -73.48 -19.72
CA LYS A 223 24.81 -72.66 -20.94
C LYS A 223 25.73 -71.47 -20.66
N SER A 224 26.90 -71.44 -21.30
CA SER A 224 27.80 -70.29 -21.27
C SER A 224 27.21 -69.16 -22.09
N ASN A 225 26.75 -68.09 -21.45
CA ASN A 225 26.46 -66.84 -22.16
C ASN A 225 27.80 -66.20 -22.58
N SER A 226 28.12 -66.33 -23.86
CA SER A 226 29.24 -65.64 -24.51
C SER A 226 29.07 -64.13 -24.42
N LYS A 227 30.17 -63.41 -24.17
CA LYS A 227 30.21 -61.95 -24.01
C LYS A 227 30.05 -61.17 -25.32
N GLN A 228 29.92 -61.87 -26.46
CA GLN A 228 29.66 -61.30 -27.79
C GLN A 228 28.63 -62.16 -28.53
N PRO A 229 27.32 -61.93 -28.35
CA PRO A 229 26.27 -62.78 -28.91
C PRO A 229 26.11 -62.70 -30.44
N TRP A 230 26.81 -61.79 -31.12
CA TRP A 230 26.73 -61.60 -32.58
C TRP A 230 27.74 -62.43 -33.38
N ARG A 231 28.65 -63.17 -32.74
CA ARG A 231 29.56 -64.10 -33.45
C ARG A 231 28.90 -65.43 -33.79
N ASP A 232 27.78 -65.75 -33.16
CA ASP A 232 27.06 -67.02 -33.37
C ASP A 232 25.98 -66.93 -34.47
N THR A 233 25.78 -65.74 -35.07
CA THR A 233 24.78 -65.51 -36.13
C THR A 233 25.36 -64.96 -37.44
N LEU A 234 26.65 -64.64 -37.49
CA LEU A 234 27.35 -64.25 -38.71
C LEU A 234 28.61 -65.12 -38.80
N GLY A 235 28.55 -66.14 -39.67
CA GLY A 235 29.67 -67.03 -39.97
C GLY A 235 30.85 -66.31 -40.59
#